data_AF-A0A699ZJ25-F1
#
_entry.id   AF-A0A699ZJ25-F1
#
_cell.length_a   1.000
_cell.length_b   1.000
_cell.length_c   1.000
_cell.angle_alpha   90.00
_cell.angle_beta   90.00
_cell.angle_gamma   90.00
#
_symmetry.space_group_name_H-M   'P 1'
#
loop_
_entity.id
_entity.type
_entity.pdbx_description
1 polymer ?
#
loop_
_entity_poly.entity_id
_entity_poly.type
_entity_poly.pdbx_seq_one_letter_code
_entity_poly.pdbx_strand_id
1 'polypeptide(L)'
;ELLDLREPDPCDPCDLLANWFSLQSTTRVHDTFLALDQDMNGMLSRSEFSEINNRTMSPLFIQRIFEEHVMQRRNIMHRSSTHRDEMDLTAFADFVLAWDHRSHPAAIKYFFPVLDLKNQL
;
A
#
# COMPACT_ATOMS: atom_id res chain seq x y z
N GLU A 1 19.44 -18.61 38.58
CA GLU A 1 19.81 -18.11 37.24
C GLU A 1 18.58 -17.43 36.67
N LEU A 2 18.50 -16.11 36.87
CA LEU A 2 17.49 -15.30 36.22
C LEU A 2 18.03 -15.08 34.80
N LEU A 3 17.35 -15.62 33.80
CA LEU A 3 17.54 -15.20 32.43
C LEU A 3 17.32 -13.69 32.43
N ASP A 4 18.41 -12.94 32.32
CA ASP A 4 18.36 -11.55 31.88
C ASP A 4 17.56 -11.56 30.57
N LEU A 5 16.27 -11.23 30.66
CA LEU A 5 15.53 -10.75 29.50
C LEU A 5 16.30 -9.51 29.08
N ARG A 6 17.20 -9.70 28.12
CA ARG A 6 17.85 -8.60 27.44
C ARG A 6 16.74 -7.87 26.71
N GLU A 7 16.18 -6.86 27.36
CA GLU A 7 15.44 -5.83 26.63
C GLU A 7 16.42 -5.34 25.57
N PRO A 8 16.09 -5.48 24.28
CA PRO A 8 16.95 -4.94 23.24
C PRO A 8 17.12 -3.46 23.52
N ASP A 9 18.34 -2.95 23.35
CA ASP A 9 18.61 -1.51 23.45
C ASP A 9 17.51 -0.76 22.69
N PRO A 10 16.92 0.31 23.26
CA PRO A 10 15.78 0.97 22.62
C PRO A 10 16.21 1.42 21.22
N CYS A 11 15.72 0.71 20.20
CA CYS A 11 15.96 1.09 18.82
C CYS A 11 15.47 2.51 18.62
N ASP A 12 16.21 3.31 17.85
CA ASP A 12 15.76 4.64 17.47
C ASP A 12 14.37 4.52 16.81
N PRO A 13 13.36 5.30 17.24
CA PRO A 13 12.05 5.31 16.59
C PRO A 13 12.12 5.48 15.06
N CYS A 14 13.13 6.21 14.55
CA CYS A 14 13.39 6.34 13.13
C CYS A 14 13.83 5.01 12.48
N ASP A 15 14.66 4.22 13.15
CA ASP A 15 15.10 2.90 12.65
C ASP A 15 13.93 1.90 12.61
N LEU A 16 13.01 2.00 13.58
CA LEU A 16 11.82 1.16 13.62
C LEU A 16 10.87 1.50 12.45
N LEU A 17 10.70 2.77 12.10
CA LEU A 17 9.89 3.20 10.95
C LEU A 17 10.53 2.86 9.59
N ALA A 18 11.86 2.73 9.53
CA ALA A 18 12.56 2.29 8.32
C ALA A 18 12.44 0.76 8.12
N ASN A 19 12.35 -0.01 9.21
CA ASN A 19 12.20 -1.45 9.15
C ASN A 19 10.74 -1.84 8.87
N TRP A 20 10.44 -2.33 7.67
CA TRP A 20 9.08 -2.75 7.28
C TRP A 20 8.56 -3.98 8.06
N PHE A 21 9.44 -4.74 8.71
CA PHE A 21 9.07 -5.85 9.57
C PHE A 21 8.79 -5.44 11.02
N SER A 22 8.98 -4.16 11.36
CA SER A 22 8.69 -3.66 12.70
C SER A 22 7.18 -3.55 12.94
N LEU A 23 6.80 -3.59 14.22
CA LEU A 23 5.44 -3.31 14.63
C LEU A 23 5.05 -1.88 14.23
N GLN A 24 5.95 -0.90 14.40
CA GLN A 24 5.70 0.51 14.14
C GLN A 24 5.35 0.77 12.67
N SER A 25 6.11 0.17 11.74
CA SER A 25 5.83 0.27 10.30
C SER A 25 4.50 -0.40 9.95
N THR A 26 4.26 -1.59 10.49
CA THR A 26 3.01 -2.33 10.29
C THR A 26 1.79 -1.55 10.79
N THR A 27 1.87 -1.01 12.01
CA THR A 27 0.83 -0.18 12.63
C THR A 27 0.61 1.09 11.81
N ARG A 28 1.66 1.78 11.34
CA ARG A 28 1.51 2.97 10.50
C ARG A 28 0.69 2.69 9.23
N VAL A 29 1.00 1.61 8.51
CA VAL A 29 0.29 1.24 7.28
C VAL A 29 -1.15 0.86 7.59
N HIS A 30 -1.35 0.03 8.61
CA HIS A 30 -2.67 -0.42 9.02
C HIS A 30 -3.58 0.73 9.50
N ASP A 31 -3.07 1.62 10.34
CA ASP A 31 -3.83 2.76 10.86
C ASP A 31 -4.17 3.75 9.74
N THR A 32 -3.26 3.94 8.77
CA THR A 32 -3.55 4.74 7.57
C THR A 32 -4.66 4.11 6.74
N PHE A 33 -4.64 2.78 6.56
CA PHE A 33 -5.69 2.06 5.85
C PHE A 33 -7.05 2.21 6.55
N LEU A 34 -7.11 1.99 7.86
CA LEU A 34 -8.34 2.13 8.64
C LEU A 34 -8.88 3.56 8.66
N ALA A 35 -8.00 4.56 8.62
CA ALA A 35 -8.43 5.97 8.55
C ALA A 35 -9.07 6.31 7.19
N LEU A 36 -8.73 5.58 6.13
CA LEU A 36 -9.30 5.76 4.79
C LEU A 36 -10.58 4.94 4.58
N ASP A 37 -10.69 3.75 5.17
CA ASP A 37 -11.85 2.84 5.10
C ASP A 37 -13.03 3.38 5.93
N GLN A 38 -13.84 4.25 5.33
CA GLN A 38 -14.90 5.00 6.02
C GLN A 38 -16.12 4.14 6.31
N ASP A 39 -16.42 3.19 5.44
CA ASP A 39 -17.55 2.27 5.60
C ASP A 39 -17.17 0.99 6.38
N MET A 40 -15.88 0.85 6.73
CA MET A 40 -15.32 -0.27 7.51
C MET A 40 -15.55 -1.62 6.85
N ASN A 41 -15.58 -1.67 5.52
CA ASN A 41 -15.83 -2.90 4.78
C ASN A 41 -14.54 -3.75 4.58
N GLY A 42 -13.38 -3.24 4.98
CA GLY A 42 -12.08 -3.89 4.86
C GLY A 42 -11.41 -3.71 3.50
N MET A 43 -11.92 -2.81 2.66
CA MET A 43 -11.47 -2.50 1.31
C MET A 43 -11.55 -0.99 1.07
N LEU A 44 -10.67 -0.44 0.24
CA LEU A 44 -10.70 0.98 -0.13
C LEU A 44 -11.29 1.19 -1.51
N SER A 45 -12.36 1.96 -1.60
CA SER A 45 -12.84 2.52 -2.87
C SER A 45 -11.87 3.57 -3.43
N ARG A 46 -12.01 3.89 -4.73
CA ARG A 46 -11.24 5.00 -5.35
C ARG A 46 -11.45 6.34 -4.64
N SER A 47 -12.67 6.60 -4.16
CA SER A 47 -13.01 7.81 -3.41
C SER A 47 -12.26 7.88 -2.08
N GLU A 48 -12.27 6.79 -1.31
CA GLU A 48 -11.56 6.73 -0.03
C GLU A 48 -10.06 6.84 -0.22
N PHE A 49 -9.51 6.07 -1.17
CA PHE A 49 -8.09 6.13 -1.50
C PHE A 49 -7.65 7.52 -1.98
N SER A 50 -8.54 8.31 -2.59
CA SER A 50 -8.19 9.65 -3.05
C SER A 50 -7.83 10.63 -1.93
N GLU A 51 -8.27 10.36 -0.69
CA GLU A 51 -7.93 11.17 0.48
C GLU A 51 -6.48 10.95 0.96
N ILE A 52 -5.79 9.94 0.44
CA ILE A 52 -4.41 9.64 0.82
C ILE A 52 -3.49 10.84 0.59
N ASN A 53 -2.57 11.08 1.53
CA ASN A 53 -1.58 12.15 1.46
C ASN A 53 -2.18 13.51 1.08
N ASN A 54 -3.32 13.89 1.68
CA ASN A 54 -4.02 15.15 1.44
C ASN A 54 -4.36 15.39 -0.04
N ARG A 55 -4.80 14.36 -0.77
CA ARG A 55 -5.23 14.46 -2.19
C ARG A 55 -4.14 14.97 -3.12
N THR A 56 -2.87 14.65 -2.84
CA THR A 56 -1.74 15.05 -3.69
C THR A 56 -1.68 14.28 -5.02
N MET A 57 -2.46 13.20 -5.15
CA MET A 57 -2.52 12.38 -6.36
C MET A 57 -3.59 12.83 -7.34
N SER A 58 -3.28 12.82 -8.64
CA SER A 58 -4.27 13.16 -9.66
C SER A 58 -5.33 12.06 -9.80
N PRO A 59 -6.59 12.40 -10.14
CA PRO A 59 -7.64 11.40 -10.36
C PRO A 59 -7.27 10.35 -11.41
N LEU A 60 -6.56 10.76 -12.47
CA LEU A 60 -6.08 9.85 -13.52
C LEU A 60 -5.06 8.85 -12.97
N PHE A 61 -4.13 9.30 -12.11
CA PHE A 61 -3.16 8.41 -11.49
C PHE A 61 -3.85 7.37 -10.60
N ILE A 62 -4.80 7.79 -9.77
CA ILE A 62 -5.59 6.89 -8.91
C ILE A 62 -6.35 5.87 -9.75
N GLN A 63 -7.02 6.32 -10.82
CA GLN A 63 -7.74 5.43 -11.73
C GLN A 63 -6.81 4.34 -12.29
N ARG A 64 -5.62 4.72 -12.76
CA ARG A 64 -4.65 3.77 -13.34
C ARG A 64 -4.07 2.80 -12.30
N ILE A 65 -3.90 3.21 -11.05
CA ILE A 65 -3.51 2.31 -9.95
C ILE A 65 -4.54 1.19 -9.77
N PHE A 66 -5.83 1.52 -9.78
CA PHE A 66 -6.90 0.53 -9.63
C PHE A 66 -6.96 -0.42 -10.84
N GLU A 67 -6.85 0.11 -12.05
CA GLU A 67 -6.82 -0.70 -13.28
C GLU A 67 -5.62 -1.67 -13.31
N GLU A 68 -4.43 -1.18 -13.00
CA GLU A 68 -3.20 -1.95 -13.21
C GLU A 68 -2.78 -2.81 -12.01
N HIS A 69 -3.14 -2.45 -10.78
CA HIS A 69 -2.68 -3.19 -9.59
C HIS A 69 -3.80 -3.84 -8.80
N VAL A 70 -4.98 -3.24 -8.75
CA VAL A 70 -6.13 -3.84 -8.05
C VAL A 70 -6.80 -4.88 -8.96
N MET A 71 -7.09 -4.51 -10.21
CA MET A 71 -7.77 -5.42 -11.14
C MET A 71 -6.84 -6.50 -11.71
N GLN A 72 -5.60 -6.19 -12.10
CA GLN A 72 -4.67 -7.22 -12.60
C GLN A 72 -4.36 -8.30 -11.56
N ARG A 73 -4.12 -7.90 -10.30
CA ARG A 73 -3.85 -8.85 -9.20
C ARG A 73 -5.02 -9.81 -9.01
N ARG A 74 -6.25 -9.33 -9.14
CA ARG A 74 -7.46 -10.17 -9.11
C ARG A 74 -7.54 -11.15 -10.28
N ASN A 75 -7.20 -10.71 -11.50
CA ASN A 75 -7.22 -11.58 -12.68
C ASN A 75 -6.27 -12.77 -12.52
N ILE A 76 -5.09 -12.53 -11.93
CA ILE A 76 -4.10 -13.57 -11.63
C ILE A 76 -4.58 -14.50 -10.51
N MET A 77 -5.23 -13.97 -9.48
CA MET A 77 -5.68 -14.77 -8.32
C MET A 77 -7.06 -15.45 -8.53
N HIS A 78 -7.68 -15.36 -9.71
CA HIS A 78 -9.00 -15.95 -10.03
C HIS A 78 -10.10 -15.72 -8.98
N ARG A 79 -10.02 -14.61 -8.24
CA ARG A 79 -11.04 -14.27 -7.25
C ARG A 79 -12.25 -13.73 -8.00
N SER A 80 -13.42 -14.31 -7.79
CA SER A 80 -14.70 -13.71 -8.23
C SER A 80 -15.22 -12.84 -7.08
N SER A 81 -15.21 -11.52 -7.22
CA SER A 81 -15.89 -10.60 -6.29
C SER A 81 -16.77 -9.64 -7.07
N THR A 82 -17.88 -9.28 -6.45
CA THR A 82 -18.88 -8.31 -6.91
C THR A 82 -18.33 -6.88 -6.90
N HIS A 83 -17.32 -6.60 -6.09
CA HIS A 83 -16.66 -5.29 -5.97
C HIS A 83 -15.40 -5.27 -6.84
N ARG A 84 -15.55 -4.89 -8.12
CA ARG A 84 -14.45 -4.90 -9.12
C ARG A 84 -13.37 -3.84 -8.89
N ASP A 85 -13.58 -2.90 -7.98
CA ASP A 85 -12.89 -1.61 -7.95
C ASP A 85 -12.52 -1.16 -6.53
N GLU A 86 -12.20 -2.13 -5.67
CA GLU A 86 -11.81 -1.87 -4.28
C GLU A 86 -10.48 -2.52 -3.96
N MET A 87 -9.64 -1.80 -3.22
CA MET A 87 -8.26 -2.18 -2.87
C MET A 87 -8.22 -2.81 -1.47
N ASP A 88 -7.75 -4.05 -1.37
CA ASP A 88 -7.53 -4.69 -0.07
C ASP A 88 -6.27 -4.17 0.64
N LEU A 89 -6.14 -4.45 1.95
CA LEU A 89 -4.98 -4.04 2.76
C LEU A 89 -3.64 -4.52 2.17
N THR A 90 -3.60 -5.67 1.50
CA THR A 90 -2.36 -6.19 0.92
C THR A 90 -1.94 -5.38 -0.29
N ALA A 91 -2.88 -5.09 -1.19
CA ALA A 91 -2.64 -4.23 -2.35
C ALA A 91 -2.29 -2.79 -1.92
N PHE A 92 -2.92 -2.29 -0.86
CA PHE A 92 -2.56 -1.01 -0.25
C PHE A 92 -1.13 -1.01 0.30
N ALA A 93 -0.73 -2.05 1.03
CA ALA A 93 0.62 -2.17 1.56
C ALA A 93 1.68 -2.22 0.45
N ASP A 94 1.41 -2.97 -0.64
CA ASP A 94 2.28 -3.00 -1.82
C ASP A 94 2.43 -1.60 -2.43
N PHE A 95 1.33 -0.85 -2.53
CA PHE A 95 1.34 0.54 -3.00
C PHE A 95 2.17 1.45 -2.10
N VAL A 96 1.95 1.43 -0.76
CA VAL A 96 2.69 2.30 0.17
C VAL A 96 4.18 1.97 0.13
N LEU A 97 4.53 0.69 0.08
CA LEU A 97 5.93 0.26 -0.02
C LEU A 97 6.61 0.81 -1.28
N ALA A 98 5.93 0.72 -2.44
CA ALA A 98 6.42 1.30 -3.69
C ALA A 98 6.49 2.83 -3.62
N TRP A 99 5.50 3.48 -2.99
CA TRP A 99 5.42 4.95 -2.88
C TRP A 99 6.50 5.55 -1.98
N ASP A 100 6.84 4.88 -0.86
CA ASP A 100 7.89 5.31 0.05
C ASP A 100 9.28 5.15 -0.60
N HIS A 101 9.43 4.19 -1.53
CA HIS A 101 10.70 3.86 -2.21
C HIS A 101 10.65 4.10 -3.72
N ARG A 102 10.05 5.20 -4.18
CA ARG A 102 9.80 5.51 -5.61
C ARG A 102 11.02 5.46 -6.53
N SER A 103 12.22 5.68 -6.00
CA SER A 103 13.48 5.60 -6.77
C SER A 103 14.02 4.18 -6.89
N HIS A 104 13.50 3.21 -6.14
CA HIS A 104 13.95 1.83 -6.18
C HIS A 104 13.49 1.14 -7.48
N PRO A 105 14.31 0.30 -8.13
CA PRO A 105 13.94 -0.35 -9.39
C PRO A 105 12.62 -1.14 -9.34
N ALA A 106 12.33 -1.78 -8.19
CA ALA A 106 11.06 -2.48 -7.99
C ALA A 106 9.85 -1.53 -7.98
N ALA A 107 9.98 -0.34 -7.38
CA ALA A 107 8.92 0.66 -7.37
C ALA A 107 8.72 1.28 -8.76
N ILE A 108 9.80 1.52 -9.51
CA ILE A 108 9.70 1.97 -10.90
C ILE A 108 8.96 0.93 -11.73
N LYS A 109 9.30 -0.36 -11.60
CA LYS A 109 8.60 -1.46 -12.26
C LYS A 109 7.12 -1.53 -11.84
N TYR A 110 6.82 -1.25 -10.58
CA TYR A 110 5.45 -1.17 -10.08
C TYR A 110 4.68 -0.04 -10.77
N PHE A 111 5.19 1.19 -10.79
CA PHE A 111 4.47 2.33 -11.38
C PHE A 111 4.53 2.40 -12.91
N PHE A 112 5.40 1.65 -13.57
CA PHE A 112 5.55 1.72 -15.02
C PHE A 112 4.24 1.47 -15.80
N PRO A 113 3.45 0.41 -15.54
CA PRO A 113 2.18 0.17 -16.23
C PRO A 113 1.13 1.27 -15.96
N VAL A 114 1.18 1.90 -14.79
CA VAL A 114 0.29 3.02 -14.42
C VAL A 114 0.54 4.21 -15.35
N LEU A 115 1.80 4.43 -15.74
CA LEU A 115 2.26 5.52 -16.60
C LEU A 115 2.22 5.17 -18.11
N ASP A 116 2.34 3.89 -18.47
CA ASP A 116 2.28 3.44 -19.87
C ASP A 116 0.83 3.35 -20.36
N LEU A 117 0.28 4.47 -20.79
CA LEU A 117 -1.10 4.55 -21.28
C LEU A 117 -1.34 3.79 -22.59
N LYS A 118 -0.29 3.45 -23.34
CA LYS A 118 -0.41 2.82 -24.66
C LYS A 118 -0.02 1.34 -24.67
N ASN A 119 0.46 0.81 -23.54
CA ASN A 119 0.98 -0.56 -23.43
C ASN A 119 1.97 -0.87 -24.56
N GLN A 120 2.93 0.03 -24.79
CA GLN A 120 3.81 -0.01 -25.98
C GLN A 120 5.15 -0.71 -25.75
N LEU A 121 5.35 -1.36 -24.60
CA LEU A 121 6.59 -2.04 -24.21
C LEU A 121 6.37 -3.47 -23.75
#